data_AF-A0A1Z8RSM5-F1
#
_entry.id   AF-A0A1Z8RSM5-F1
#
_cell.length_a   1.000
_cell.length_b   1.000
_cell.length_c   1.000
_cell.angle_alpha   90.00
_cell.angle_beta   90.00
_cell.angle_gamma   90.00
#
_symmetry.space_group_name_H-M   'P 1'
#
loop_
_entity.id
_entity.type
_entity.pdbx_description
1 polymer ?
#
loop_
_entity_poly.entity_id
_entity_poly.type
_entity_poly.pdbx_seq_one_letter_code
_entity_poly.pdbx_strand_id
1 'polypeptide(L)'
;MSLSGDFIGVVEDGLLLPACVHIHSDWAVVGELRGRVTILDKKGEIFAQIGANDRKDEIGTNRTPPSKWREGIVTAPHGITCNTKGDIFVAEWSTTGRVHRFNRVSSPNQSGQSKNLFNGNNLEGWQIPSGNKEVGWYKAEGGTLAVRSGPKKKGSVLWTKRDYADFELDLEFRFVDGIIDSGIHLRNSDQIQIGISGSLKRDMTCSPYIPGKGYPVEAKKVSQLLKEKDWNRMRIRAVGPKYTTWLQGQEVMNYESGSAKEKGPIGIQLHGNRDMKIDFRKLTLREL
;
A
#
# COMPACT_ATOMS: atom_id res chain seq x y z
N MET A 1 -13.85 -13.61 -23.54
CA MET A 1 -13.20 -14.81 -24.13
C MET A 1 -11.83 -14.99 -23.48
N SER A 2 -11.31 -16.21 -23.40
CA SER A 2 -9.90 -16.46 -23.08
C SER A 2 -9.02 -15.95 -24.22
N LEU A 3 -7.71 -15.84 -24.00
CA LEU A 3 -6.76 -15.53 -25.08
C LEU A 3 -6.73 -16.62 -26.16
N SER A 4 -7.20 -17.82 -25.84
CA SER A 4 -7.39 -18.93 -26.77
C SER A 4 -8.76 -18.89 -27.49
N GLY A 5 -9.62 -17.92 -27.16
CA GLY A 5 -10.94 -17.78 -27.77
C GLY A 5 -12.07 -18.54 -27.06
N ASP A 6 -11.85 -19.08 -25.87
CA ASP A 6 -12.92 -19.78 -25.12
C ASP A 6 -13.88 -18.78 -24.51
N PHE A 7 -15.18 -19.08 -24.49
CA PHE A 7 -16.14 -18.24 -23.79
C PHE A 7 -15.93 -18.31 -22.27
N ILE A 8 -15.74 -17.14 -21.64
CA ILE A 8 -15.54 -17.04 -20.18
C ILE A 8 -16.83 -16.59 -19.47
N GLY A 9 -17.59 -15.69 -20.09
CA GLY A 9 -18.79 -15.11 -19.50
C GLY A 9 -19.19 -13.81 -20.18
N VAL A 10 -20.34 -13.28 -19.75
CA VAL A 10 -20.89 -11.98 -20.13
C VAL A 10 -21.02 -11.13 -18.87
N VAL A 11 -20.60 -9.86 -18.96
CA VAL A 11 -20.86 -8.85 -17.94
C VAL A 11 -21.77 -7.81 -18.59
N GLU A 12 -23.08 -7.97 -18.42
CA GLU A 12 -24.10 -7.09 -19.03
C GLU A 12 -25.00 -6.40 -18.01
N ASP A 13 -25.16 -6.98 -16.81
CA ASP A 13 -26.12 -6.49 -15.84
C ASP A 13 -25.75 -5.07 -15.37
N GLY A 14 -26.72 -4.16 -15.48
CA GLY A 14 -26.55 -2.78 -15.06
C GLY A 14 -25.63 -1.91 -15.94
N LEU A 15 -25.29 -2.29 -17.19
CA LEU A 15 -24.57 -1.42 -18.14
C LEU A 15 -25.51 -0.77 -19.18
N LEU A 16 -25.19 0.43 -19.65
CA LEU A 16 -25.96 1.23 -20.61
C LEU A 16 -25.14 1.50 -21.87
N LEU A 17 -25.07 0.47 -22.72
CA LEU A 17 -24.44 0.57 -24.04
C LEU A 17 -22.92 0.87 -23.89
N PRO A 18 -22.15 -0.07 -23.32
CA PRO A 18 -20.71 0.07 -23.14
C PRO A 18 -20.01 0.21 -24.51
N ALA A 19 -19.14 1.22 -24.64
CA ALA A 19 -18.50 1.56 -25.92
C ALA A 19 -16.97 1.57 -25.85
N CYS A 20 -16.40 1.71 -24.65
CA CYS A 20 -14.96 1.65 -24.45
C CYS A 20 -14.65 1.10 -23.05
N VAL A 21 -13.48 0.47 -22.90
CA VAL A 21 -12.98 -0.06 -21.63
C VAL A 21 -11.49 0.18 -21.49
N HIS A 22 -11.05 0.48 -20.28
CA HIS A 22 -9.65 0.53 -19.90
C HIS A 22 -9.41 -0.29 -18.62
N ILE A 23 -8.35 -1.09 -18.61
CA ILE A 23 -7.96 -1.89 -17.44
C ILE A 23 -6.91 -1.13 -16.64
N HIS A 24 -7.17 -0.93 -15.36
CA HIS A 24 -6.23 -0.30 -14.43
C HIS A 24 -6.16 -1.09 -13.13
N SER A 25 -5.03 -1.78 -12.92
CA SER A 25 -4.88 -2.76 -11.83
C SER A 25 -5.98 -3.82 -11.89
N ASP A 26 -6.77 -3.99 -10.82
CA ASP A 26 -7.84 -4.98 -10.73
C ASP A 26 -9.21 -4.47 -11.21
N TRP A 27 -9.25 -3.27 -11.79
CA TRP A 27 -10.50 -2.61 -12.19
C TRP A 27 -10.65 -2.53 -13.71
N ALA A 28 -11.86 -2.77 -14.19
CA ALA A 28 -12.26 -2.43 -15.56
C ALA A 28 -13.11 -1.16 -15.54
N VAL A 29 -12.62 -0.10 -16.18
CA VAL A 29 -13.30 1.20 -16.27
C VAL A 29 -13.96 1.30 -17.63
N VAL A 30 -15.29 1.37 -17.65
CA VAL A 30 -16.14 1.26 -18.84
C VAL A 30 -16.83 2.59 -19.12
N GLY A 31 -16.61 3.15 -20.30
CA GLY A 31 -17.38 4.30 -20.78
C GLY A 31 -18.64 3.84 -21.51
N GLU A 32 -19.79 4.37 -21.12
CA GLU A 32 -21.11 3.98 -21.62
C GLU A 32 -21.77 5.11 -22.40
N LEU A 33 -22.21 4.83 -23.63
CA LEU A 33 -22.75 5.84 -24.55
C LEU A 33 -24.01 6.53 -24.01
N ARG A 34 -24.73 5.88 -23.11
CA ARG A 34 -25.91 6.46 -22.43
C ARG A 34 -25.52 7.20 -21.14
N GLY A 35 -24.43 7.97 -21.22
CA GLY A 35 -24.13 9.04 -20.27
C GLY A 35 -23.66 8.57 -18.90
N ARG A 36 -22.75 7.60 -18.80
CA ARG A 36 -22.02 7.33 -17.54
C ARG A 36 -20.69 6.61 -17.75
N VAL A 37 -19.93 6.49 -16.67
CA VAL A 37 -18.79 5.58 -16.56
C VAL A 37 -19.05 4.58 -15.43
N THR A 38 -18.90 3.30 -15.70
CA THR A 38 -18.98 2.22 -14.69
C THR A 38 -17.59 1.63 -14.43
N ILE A 39 -17.30 1.39 -13.15
CA ILE A 39 -16.08 0.73 -12.70
C ILE A 39 -16.50 -0.65 -12.18
N LEU A 40 -15.92 -1.70 -12.78
CA LEU A 40 -16.16 -3.09 -12.44
C LEU A 40 -14.97 -3.67 -11.70
N ASP A 41 -15.23 -4.53 -10.72
CA ASP A 41 -14.21 -5.30 -10.02
C ASP A 41 -13.73 -6.53 -10.82
N LYS A 42 -12.78 -7.28 -10.27
CA LYS A 42 -12.21 -8.49 -10.90
C LYS A 42 -13.23 -9.62 -11.13
N LYS A 43 -14.39 -9.59 -10.47
CA LYS A 43 -15.49 -10.54 -10.67
C LYS A 43 -16.51 -10.05 -11.72
N GLY A 44 -16.36 -8.82 -12.19
CA GLY A 44 -17.32 -8.17 -13.08
C GLY A 44 -18.48 -7.53 -12.33
N GLU A 45 -18.40 -7.36 -11.01
CA GLU A 45 -19.42 -6.68 -10.20
C GLU A 45 -19.23 -5.16 -10.27
N ILE A 46 -20.34 -4.40 -10.25
CA ILE A 46 -20.29 -2.93 -10.24
C ILE A 46 -19.71 -2.44 -8.91
N PHE A 47 -18.51 -1.86 -8.96
CA PHE A 47 -17.88 -1.23 -7.81
C PHE A 47 -18.36 0.21 -7.63
N ALA A 48 -18.43 0.98 -8.72
CA ALA A 48 -18.86 2.37 -8.70
C ALA A 48 -19.37 2.83 -10.06
N GLN A 49 -20.22 3.85 -10.05
CA GLN A 49 -20.69 4.56 -11.24
C GLN A 49 -20.51 6.06 -11.04
N ILE A 50 -19.95 6.73 -12.05
CA ILE A 50 -19.67 8.17 -12.01
C ILE A 50 -20.14 8.83 -13.32
N GLY A 51 -20.30 10.16 -13.29
CA GLY A 51 -20.63 10.90 -14.51
C GLY A 51 -22.09 10.84 -14.96
N ALA A 52 -22.96 10.15 -14.22
CA ALA A 52 -24.29 9.78 -14.69
C ALA A 52 -25.14 10.98 -15.15
N ASN A 53 -25.66 10.91 -16.38
CA ASN A 53 -26.62 11.85 -16.94
C ASN A 53 -27.98 11.16 -17.10
N ASP A 54 -28.98 11.71 -16.40
CA ASP A 54 -30.36 11.23 -16.37
C ASP A 54 -31.26 11.87 -17.44
N ARG A 55 -30.75 12.87 -18.18
CA ARG A 55 -31.50 13.56 -19.23
C ARG A 55 -31.42 12.79 -20.55
N LYS A 56 -32.51 12.09 -20.86
CA LYS A 56 -32.60 11.20 -22.03
C LYS A 56 -32.33 11.88 -23.38
N ASP A 57 -32.60 13.18 -23.51
CA ASP A 57 -32.35 13.97 -24.72
C ASP A 57 -30.88 14.43 -24.87
N GLU A 58 -30.04 14.17 -23.86
CA GLU A 58 -28.64 14.57 -23.83
C GLU A 58 -27.66 13.40 -24.00
N ILE A 59 -28.12 12.15 -23.89
CA ILE A 59 -27.27 10.95 -23.86
C ILE A 59 -27.42 10.09 -25.12
N GLY A 60 -26.45 9.23 -25.41
CA GLY A 60 -26.50 8.34 -26.58
C GLY A 60 -26.48 9.09 -27.91
N THR A 61 -26.02 10.34 -27.91
CA THR A 61 -25.98 11.21 -29.09
C THR A 61 -24.72 12.07 -29.07
N ASN A 62 -24.21 12.42 -30.26
CA ASN A 62 -23.11 13.37 -30.43
C ASN A 62 -23.56 14.82 -30.58
N ARG A 63 -24.86 15.10 -30.51
CA ARG A 63 -25.45 16.42 -30.81
C ARG A 63 -25.72 17.29 -29.58
N THR A 64 -25.38 16.82 -28.38
CA THR A 64 -25.59 17.60 -27.15
C THR A 64 -24.73 18.87 -27.19
N PRO A 65 -25.33 20.07 -27.21
CA PRO A 65 -24.58 21.31 -27.40
C PRO A 65 -23.83 21.70 -26.12
N PRO A 66 -22.75 22.50 -26.23
CA PRO A 66 -21.98 22.97 -25.07
C PRO A 66 -22.81 23.68 -24.00
N SER A 67 -23.90 24.34 -24.38
CA SER A 67 -24.82 25.00 -23.45
C SER A 67 -25.54 24.05 -22.47
N LYS A 68 -25.56 22.74 -22.75
CA LYS A 68 -26.13 21.73 -21.84
C LYS A 68 -25.09 21.05 -20.95
N TRP A 69 -23.80 21.31 -21.15
CA TRP A 69 -22.73 20.66 -20.42
C TRP A 69 -22.78 21.01 -18.93
N ARG A 70 -22.65 19.99 -18.10
CA ARG A 70 -22.56 20.11 -16.64
C ARG A 70 -21.23 19.54 -16.17
N GLU A 71 -20.64 20.19 -15.17
CA GLU A 71 -19.44 19.70 -14.51
C GLU A 71 -19.70 18.32 -13.90
N GLY A 72 -18.76 17.40 -14.06
CA GLY A 72 -18.88 16.05 -13.52
C GLY A 72 -19.94 15.17 -14.19
N ILE A 73 -20.62 15.62 -15.26
CA ILE A 73 -21.66 14.85 -15.97
C ILE A 73 -21.23 14.59 -17.42
N VAL A 74 -21.29 13.32 -17.84
CA VAL A 74 -20.96 12.87 -19.21
C VAL A 74 -22.22 12.59 -20.02
N THR A 75 -22.17 12.79 -21.33
CA THR A 75 -23.29 12.63 -22.28
C THR A 75 -23.12 11.37 -23.13
N ALA A 76 -21.94 11.18 -23.72
CA ALA A 76 -21.65 10.04 -24.60
C ALA A 76 -20.17 9.62 -24.56
N PRO A 77 -19.67 9.07 -23.43
CA PRO A 77 -18.35 8.45 -23.35
C PRO A 77 -18.04 7.49 -24.50
N HIS A 78 -16.90 7.69 -25.17
CA HIS A 78 -16.47 6.86 -26.30
C HIS A 78 -14.96 6.59 -26.33
N GLY A 79 -14.16 7.33 -25.54
CA GLY A 79 -12.78 6.97 -25.23
C GLY A 79 -12.55 7.05 -23.73
N ILE A 80 -11.79 6.12 -23.18
CA ILE A 80 -11.47 6.11 -21.75
C ILE A 80 -10.03 5.65 -21.50
N THR A 81 -9.34 6.30 -20.56
CA THR A 81 -8.00 5.89 -20.12
C THR A 81 -7.76 6.31 -18.67
N CYS A 82 -6.83 5.64 -17.99
CA CYS A 82 -6.42 5.97 -16.64
C CYS A 82 -4.94 6.36 -16.61
N ASN A 83 -4.57 7.34 -15.78
CA ASN A 83 -3.15 7.60 -15.49
C ASN A 83 -2.64 6.69 -14.36
N THR A 84 -1.35 6.78 -14.03
CA THR A 84 -0.72 5.99 -12.95
C THR A 84 -1.25 6.29 -11.55
N LYS A 85 -1.98 7.39 -11.35
CA LYS A 85 -2.65 7.72 -10.08
C LYS A 85 -4.06 7.12 -9.99
N GLY A 86 -4.57 6.58 -11.09
CA GLY A 86 -5.95 6.12 -11.20
C GLY A 86 -6.96 7.24 -11.51
N ASP A 87 -6.51 8.43 -11.92
CA ASP A 87 -7.44 9.43 -12.47
C ASP A 87 -8.00 8.91 -13.81
N ILE A 88 -9.29 9.13 -14.04
CA ILE A 88 -9.99 8.65 -15.23
C ILE A 88 -10.17 9.82 -16.20
N PHE A 89 -9.76 9.62 -17.45
CA PHE A 89 -9.95 10.56 -18.55
C PHE A 89 -10.98 9.99 -19.51
N VAL A 90 -12.01 10.77 -19.83
CA VAL A 90 -13.13 10.33 -20.67
C VAL A 90 -13.27 11.28 -21.85
N ALA A 91 -13.11 10.78 -23.07
CA ALA A 91 -13.41 11.50 -24.29
C ALA A 91 -14.84 11.20 -24.73
N GLU A 92 -15.59 12.25 -25.05
CA GLU A 92 -16.99 12.12 -25.50
C GLU A 92 -17.09 12.08 -27.02
N TRP A 93 -17.98 11.21 -27.51
CA TRP A 93 -18.47 11.31 -28.88
C TRP A 93 -19.37 12.54 -28.99
N SER A 94 -18.83 13.62 -29.55
CA SER A 94 -19.51 14.91 -29.71
C SER A 94 -19.04 15.61 -30.97
N THR A 95 -19.86 16.49 -31.53
CA THR A 95 -19.50 17.31 -32.71
C THR A 95 -18.47 18.40 -32.41
N THR A 96 -18.31 18.78 -31.14
CA THR A 96 -17.43 19.88 -30.70
C THR A 96 -16.16 19.41 -30.01
N GLY A 97 -16.09 18.13 -29.61
CA GLY A 97 -14.99 17.56 -28.83
C GLY A 97 -15.05 17.96 -27.35
N ARG A 98 -14.98 16.97 -26.46
CA ARG A 98 -14.94 17.21 -25.00
C ARG A 98 -14.19 16.08 -24.30
N VAL A 99 -13.37 16.43 -23.32
CA VAL A 99 -12.66 15.50 -22.45
C VAL A 99 -12.93 15.83 -21.00
N HIS A 100 -13.31 14.83 -20.22
CA HIS A 100 -13.45 14.91 -18.78
C HIS A 100 -12.20 14.34 -18.11
N ARG A 101 -11.87 14.90 -16.95
CA ARG A 101 -10.96 14.28 -16.00
C ARG A 101 -11.68 14.11 -14.68
N PHE A 102 -11.89 12.86 -14.28
CA PHE A 102 -12.30 12.50 -12.95
C PHE A 102 -11.04 12.19 -12.15
N ASN A 103 -10.69 13.07 -11.22
CA ASN A 103 -9.60 12.77 -10.30
C ASN A 103 -10.02 11.60 -9.43
N ARG A 104 -9.09 10.67 -9.18
CA ARG A 104 -9.24 9.75 -8.06
C ARG A 104 -9.07 10.57 -6.80
N VAL A 105 -10.18 11.15 -6.35
CA VAL A 105 -10.26 11.71 -5.01
C VAL A 105 -10.37 10.51 -4.12
N SER A 106 -9.34 10.29 -3.31
CA SER A 106 -9.56 9.40 -2.20
C SER A 106 -10.71 9.97 -1.37
N SER A 107 -11.79 9.20 -1.26
CA SER A 107 -12.87 9.53 -0.34
C SER A 107 -12.23 9.97 0.99
N PRO A 108 -12.72 11.04 1.64
CA PRO A 108 -12.30 11.38 2.99
C PRO A 108 -12.43 10.20 3.99
N ASN A 109 -13.08 9.11 3.57
CA ASN A 109 -13.18 7.86 4.29
C ASN A 109 -12.47 6.62 3.73
N GLN A 110 -11.77 6.63 2.58
CA GLN A 110 -11.00 5.45 2.09
C GLN A 110 -9.78 5.78 1.19
N SER A 111 -9.00 6.81 1.52
CA SER A 111 -7.54 6.62 1.60
C SER A 111 -7.17 6.88 3.04
N GLY A 112 -6.39 6.00 3.66
CA GLY A 112 -6.00 6.22 5.05
C GLY A 112 -5.35 7.60 5.20
N GLN A 113 -6.01 8.50 5.94
CA GLN A 113 -5.26 9.55 6.64
C GLN A 113 -4.08 8.83 7.31
N SER A 114 -2.86 9.32 7.11
CA SER A 114 -1.70 8.69 7.73
C SER A 114 -1.92 8.67 9.24
N LYS A 115 -2.09 7.49 9.82
CA LYS A 115 -2.33 7.30 11.25
C LYS A 115 -0.99 7.03 11.93
N ASN A 116 -0.78 7.65 13.08
CA ASN A 116 0.36 7.31 13.92
C ASN A 116 0.19 5.88 14.44
N LEU A 117 1.04 4.97 13.97
CA LEU A 117 1.08 3.59 14.47
C LEU A 117 1.73 3.55 15.86
N PHE A 118 2.60 4.51 16.15
CA PHE A 118 3.13 4.78 17.48
C PHE A 118 2.84 6.23 17.86
N ASN A 119 2.20 6.44 19.02
CA ASN A 119 1.73 7.75 19.45
C ASN A 119 2.81 8.62 20.12
N GLY A 120 4.04 8.11 20.28
CA GLY A 120 5.15 8.83 20.91
C GLY A 120 5.21 8.71 22.44
N ASN A 121 4.12 8.30 23.09
CA ASN A 121 3.94 8.40 24.54
C ASN A 121 3.83 7.04 25.23
N ASN A 122 3.22 6.04 24.58
CA ASN A 122 3.00 4.72 25.16
C ASN A 122 2.81 3.65 24.06
N LEU A 123 2.55 2.41 24.47
CA LEU A 123 2.35 1.25 23.58
C LEU A 123 0.87 0.98 23.29
N GLU A 124 0.00 1.98 23.38
CA GLU A 124 -1.40 1.84 22.95
C GLU A 124 -1.47 1.43 21.47
N GLY A 125 -2.39 0.51 21.15
CA GLY A 125 -2.48 -0.11 19.83
C GLY A 125 -1.54 -1.30 19.60
N TRP A 126 -0.62 -1.58 20.54
CA TRP A 126 0.30 -2.71 20.46
C TRP A 126 -0.03 -3.83 21.46
N GLN A 127 0.26 -5.06 21.07
CA GLN A 127 0.20 -6.25 21.92
C GLN A 127 1.51 -6.34 22.70
N ILE A 128 1.49 -5.91 23.96
CA ILE A 128 2.68 -5.89 24.81
C ILE A 128 3.10 -7.34 25.12
N PRO A 129 4.32 -7.77 24.79
CA PRO A 129 4.78 -9.13 25.04
C PRO A 129 4.85 -9.44 26.54
N SER A 130 4.54 -10.69 26.91
CA SER A 130 4.70 -11.17 28.28
C SER A 130 6.17 -11.06 28.73
N GLY A 131 6.40 -10.46 29.90
CA GLY A 131 7.73 -10.13 30.43
C GLY A 131 8.22 -8.72 30.10
N ASN A 132 7.53 -7.97 29.23
CA ASN A 132 7.98 -6.61 28.85
C ASN A 132 7.89 -5.62 30.00
N LYS A 133 6.94 -5.77 30.93
CA LYS A 133 6.78 -4.85 32.06
C LYS A 133 7.98 -4.92 33.01
N GLU A 134 8.54 -6.12 33.18
CA GLU A 134 9.65 -6.41 34.08
C GLU A 134 10.99 -6.09 33.42
N VAL A 135 11.16 -6.45 32.15
CA VAL A 135 12.45 -6.35 31.45
C VAL A 135 12.59 -5.05 30.67
N GLY A 136 11.49 -4.51 30.15
CA GLY A 136 11.49 -3.27 29.39
C GLY A 136 12.10 -3.36 28.00
N TRP A 137 11.81 -4.44 27.26
CA TRP A 137 12.27 -4.63 25.87
C TRP A 137 11.77 -3.53 24.92
N TYR A 138 10.54 -3.07 25.12
CA TYR A 138 9.88 -2.02 24.35
C TYR A 138 9.41 -0.92 25.31
N LYS A 139 9.89 0.31 25.10
CA LYS A 139 9.52 1.47 25.92
C LYS A 139 9.27 2.70 25.05
N ALA A 140 8.26 3.48 25.42
CA ALA A 140 8.06 4.81 24.87
C ALA A 140 8.84 5.83 25.71
N GLU A 141 9.81 6.51 25.10
CA GLU A 141 10.71 7.46 25.76
C GLU A 141 10.90 8.67 24.86
N GLY A 142 10.41 9.84 25.27
CA GLY A 142 10.63 11.11 24.56
C GLY A 142 10.21 11.10 23.08
N GLY A 143 9.03 10.54 22.75
CA GLY A 143 8.57 10.45 21.35
C GLY A 143 9.19 9.31 20.55
N THR A 144 10.03 8.49 21.17
CA THR A 144 10.75 7.37 20.56
C THR A 144 10.27 6.05 21.15
N LEU A 145 10.16 5.03 20.31
CA LEU A 145 10.02 3.64 20.73
C LEU A 145 11.44 3.05 20.85
N ALA A 146 11.93 2.95 22.08
CA ALA A 146 13.18 2.31 22.41
C ALA A 146 13.00 0.79 22.45
N VAL A 147 13.80 0.07 21.66
CA VAL A 147 13.86 -1.39 21.62
C VAL A 147 15.22 -1.85 22.11
N ARG A 148 15.25 -2.67 23.17
CA ARG A 148 16.48 -3.02 23.91
C ARG A 148 16.51 -4.51 24.24
N SER A 149 17.66 -5.16 24.04
CA SER A 149 17.90 -6.50 24.57
C SER A 149 17.82 -6.50 26.10
N GLY A 150 17.12 -7.49 26.67
CA GLY A 150 17.15 -7.75 28.11
C GLY A 150 18.36 -8.61 28.51
N PRO A 151 18.66 -8.74 29.82
CA PRO A 151 19.83 -9.49 30.31
C PRO A 151 19.91 -10.95 29.84
N LYS A 152 18.75 -11.59 29.65
CA LYS A 152 18.64 -12.97 29.13
C LYS A 152 18.71 -13.08 27.61
N LYS A 153 18.85 -11.94 26.89
CA LYS A 153 18.89 -11.86 25.42
C LYS A 153 17.74 -12.61 24.73
N LYS A 154 16.56 -12.61 25.36
CA LYS A 154 15.36 -13.25 24.80
C LYS A 154 14.82 -12.41 23.64
N GLY A 155 14.53 -13.07 22.52
CA GLY A 155 13.87 -12.43 21.37
C GLY A 155 12.38 -12.21 21.61
N SER A 156 11.81 -11.23 20.93
CA SER A 156 10.39 -10.87 21.03
C SER A 156 9.95 -10.10 19.78
N VAL A 157 8.64 -10.02 19.54
CA VAL A 157 8.06 -9.14 18.52
C VAL A 157 6.92 -8.35 19.15
N LEU A 158 6.95 -7.03 18.98
CA LEU A 158 5.85 -6.15 19.37
C LEU A 158 4.88 -6.06 18.19
N TRP A 159 3.74 -6.73 18.29
CA TRP A 159 2.71 -6.78 17.25
C TRP A 159 1.66 -5.69 17.43
N THR A 160 1.10 -5.19 16.33
CA THR A 160 -0.11 -4.38 16.39
C THR A 160 -1.29 -5.22 16.89
N LYS A 161 -2.22 -4.61 17.64
CA LYS A 161 -3.50 -5.24 18.00
C LYS A 161 -4.41 -5.44 16.78
N ARG A 162 -4.25 -4.55 15.80
CA ARG A 162 -5.06 -4.52 14.58
C ARG A 162 -4.33 -5.20 13.42
N ASP A 163 -5.12 -5.74 12.52
CA ASP A 163 -4.65 -6.25 11.24
C ASP A 163 -4.83 -5.21 10.13
N TYR A 164 -3.96 -5.32 9.12
CA TYR A 164 -3.89 -4.45 7.95
C TYR A 164 -3.82 -5.30 6.68
N ALA A 165 -4.58 -4.90 5.66
CA ALA A 165 -4.45 -5.42 4.31
C ALA A 165 -3.40 -4.59 3.58
N ASP A 166 -3.75 -3.85 2.54
CA ASP A 166 -2.80 -3.02 1.80
C ASP A 166 -2.43 -1.75 2.59
N PHE A 167 -1.13 -1.47 2.66
CA PHE A 167 -0.63 -0.34 3.42
C PHE A 167 0.70 0.22 2.90
N GLU A 168 0.95 1.46 3.26
CA GLU A 168 2.27 2.09 3.32
C GLU A 168 2.61 2.44 4.77
N LEU A 169 3.81 2.05 5.19
CA LEU A 169 4.39 2.39 6.48
C LEU A 169 5.60 3.28 6.24
N ASP A 170 5.54 4.50 6.75
CA ASP A 170 6.69 5.39 6.91
C ASP A 170 7.20 5.29 8.35
N LEU A 171 8.51 5.19 8.53
CA LEU A 171 9.15 5.19 9.84
C LEU A 171 10.54 5.81 9.78
N GLU A 172 11.03 6.28 10.93
CA GLU A 172 12.44 6.56 11.15
C GLU A 172 13.02 5.57 12.16
N PHE A 173 14.23 5.09 11.91
CA PHE A 173 14.97 4.23 12.83
C PHE A 173 16.41 4.70 13.02
N ARG A 174 17.03 4.38 14.15
CA ARG A 174 18.46 4.65 14.39
C ARG A 174 19.08 3.52 15.20
N PHE A 175 20.30 3.13 14.82
CA PHE A 175 21.11 2.21 15.61
C PHE A 175 21.70 2.94 16.80
N VAL A 176 21.43 2.43 18.00
CA VAL A 176 21.93 3.03 19.25
C VAL A 176 23.20 2.34 19.69
N ASP A 177 23.20 1.01 19.76
CA ASP A 177 24.33 0.23 20.27
C ASP A 177 24.19 -1.26 19.94
N GLY A 178 25.31 -1.98 19.94
CA GLY A 178 25.39 -3.43 19.71
C GLY A 178 25.20 -3.85 18.24
N ILE A 179 24.94 -5.13 18.02
CA ILE A 179 24.75 -5.71 16.69
C ILE A 179 23.25 -5.77 16.39
N ILE A 180 22.78 -4.80 15.62
CA ILE A 180 21.36 -4.66 15.31
C ILE A 180 20.92 -5.77 14.35
N ASP A 181 19.93 -6.54 14.76
CA ASP A 181 19.18 -7.47 13.90
C ASP A 181 17.72 -7.32 14.29
N SER A 182 17.01 -6.58 13.46
CA SER A 182 15.64 -6.19 13.69
C SER A 182 14.91 -6.22 12.35
N GLY A 183 13.68 -5.77 12.35
CA GLY A 183 12.93 -5.57 11.13
C GLY A 183 11.44 -5.44 11.40
N ILE A 184 10.73 -5.18 10.32
CA ILE A 184 9.29 -4.97 10.32
C ILE A 184 8.63 -6.20 9.70
N HIS A 185 7.86 -6.93 10.49
CA HIS A 185 7.03 -8.03 10.02
C HIS A 185 5.80 -7.53 9.25
N LEU A 186 5.45 -8.20 8.15
CA LEU A 186 4.41 -7.77 7.22
C LEU A 186 3.25 -8.76 7.17
N ARG A 187 2.21 -8.54 7.99
CA ARG A 187 0.98 -9.38 8.07
C ARG A 187 1.20 -10.81 8.59
N ASN A 188 2.42 -11.31 8.57
CA ASN A 188 2.83 -12.64 8.99
C ASN A 188 4.33 -12.61 9.38
N SER A 189 5.01 -13.76 9.26
CA SER A 189 6.44 -13.89 9.54
C SER A 189 7.38 -13.39 8.43
N ASP A 190 6.88 -12.98 7.26
CA ASP A 190 7.66 -12.22 6.28
C ASP A 190 8.10 -10.91 6.93
N GLN A 191 9.31 -10.45 6.64
CA GLN A 191 9.91 -9.31 7.33
C GLN A 191 10.75 -8.46 6.38
N ILE A 192 10.71 -7.14 6.52
CA ILE A 192 11.75 -6.24 5.99
C ILE A 192 12.83 -6.08 7.05
N GLN A 193 14.02 -6.57 6.77
CA GLN A 193 15.15 -6.57 7.69
C GLN A 193 15.67 -5.16 7.96
N ILE A 194 16.15 -4.95 9.19
CA ILE A 194 16.89 -3.76 9.62
C ILE A 194 18.16 -4.24 10.35
N GLY A 195 19.33 -3.89 9.82
CA GLY A 195 20.64 -4.24 10.37
C GLY A 195 21.22 -5.56 9.83
N ILE A 196 22.10 -6.14 10.63
CA ILE A 196 22.90 -7.33 10.34
C ILE A 196 22.05 -8.60 10.42
N SER A 197 22.03 -9.36 9.34
CA SER A 197 21.46 -10.70 9.34
C SER A 197 22.30 -11.66 10.21
N GLY A 198 21.65 -12.32 11.16
CA GLY A 198 22.28 -13.34 11.99
C GLY A 198 22.89 -14.52 11.22
N SER A 199 22.30 -14.91 10.08
CA SER A 199 22.80 -16.02 9.25
C SER A 199 23.88 -15.59 8.27
N LEU A 200 23.72 -14.43 7.62
CA LEU A 200 24.66 -13.95 6.61
C LEU A 200 25.81 -13.11 7.18
N LYS A 201 25.74 -12.71 8.45
CA LYS A 201 26.76 -11.90 9.15
C LYS A 201 27.11 -10.58 8.45
N ARG A 202 26.16 -10.01 7.71
CA ARG A 202 26.29 -8.72 7.02
C ARG A 202 24.98 -7.94 7.02
N ASP A 203 25.06 -6.64 6.74
CA ASP A 203 23.88 -5.78 6.67
C ASP A 203 22.96 -6.24 5.54
N MET A 204 21.68 -6.38 5.90
CA MET A 204 20.61 -6.76 4.99
C MET A 204 19.45 -5.77 5.09
N THR A 205 19.71 -4.54 5.57
CA THR A 205 18.69 -3.50 5.77
C THR A 205 17.87 -3.30 4.50
N CYS A 206 16.55 -3.15 4.65
CA CYS A 206 15.56 -3.04 3.56
C CYS A 206 15.32 -4.31 2.72
N SER A 207 16.05 -5.40 2.95
CA SER A 207 15.86 -6.67 2.21
C SER A 207 14.75 -7.52 2.86
N PRO A 208 13.92 -8.22 2.08
CA PRO A 208 12.90 -9.11 2.62
C PRO A 208 13.55 -10.40 3.15
N TYR A 209 13.26 -10.75 4.40
CA TYR A 209 13.46 -12.08 4.94
C TYR A 209 12.14 -12.86 4.87
N ILE A 210 12.17 -13.98 4.16
CA ILE A 210 11.01 -14.86 3.95
C ILE A 210 11.29 -16.20 4.62
N PRO A 211 10.52 -16.62 5.63
CA PRO A 211 10.69 -17.91 6.30
C PRO A 211 10.78 -19.07 5.29
N GLY A 212 11.78 -19.93 5.45
CA GLY A 212 12.06 -21.05 4.54
C GLY A 212 12.80 -20.68 3.25
N LYS A 213 12.86 -19.38 2.88
CA LYS A 213 13.59 -18.90 1.69
C LYS A 213 14.80 -18.01 2.01
N GLY A 214 14.87 -17.45 3.22
CA GLY A 214 15.93 -16.50 3.57
C GLY A 214 15.72 -15.15 2.88
N TYR A 215 16.74 -14.64 2.18
CA TYR A 215 16.69 -13.36 1.47
C TYR A 215 16.60 -13.58 -0.05
N PRO A 216 15.39 -13.69 -0.64
CA PRO A 216 15.23 -13.97 -2.06
C PRO A 216 15.69 -12.83 -2.98
N VAL A 217 15.77 -11.61 -2.45
CA VAL A 217 16.36 -10.45 -3.12
C VAL A 217 17.02 -9.55 -2.08
N GLU A 218 18.10 -8.89 -2.47
CA GLU A 218 18.81 -7.94 -1.61
C GLU A 218 18.52 -6.50 -2.06
N ALA A 219 18.35 -5.61 -1.08
CA ALA A 219 18.20 -4.19 -1.33
C ALA A 219 19.49 -3.59 -1.89
N LYS A 220 19.37 -2.69 -2.87
CA LYS A 220 20.50 -2.05 -3.55
C LYS A 220 20.82 -0.69 -2.92
N LYS A 221 22.08 -0.26 -3.02
CA LYS A 221 22.58 1.06 -2.57
C LYS A 221 22.42 1.35 -1.06
N VAL A 222 22.11 0.34 -0.24
CA VAL A 222 21.91 0.50 1.21
C VAL A 222 23.14 1.10 1.87
N SER A 223 24.34 0.59 1.57
CA SER A 223 25.61 1.10 2.12
C SER A 223 25.91 2.56 1.76
N GLN A 224 25.28 3.11 0.72
CA GLN A 224 25.43 4.51 0.31
C GLN A 224 24.40 5.43 0.99
N LEU A 225 23.28 4.88 1.44
CA LEU A 225 22.12 5.63 1.95
C LEU A 225 21.97 5.54 3.47
N LEU A 226 22.39 4.42 4.06
CA LEU A 226 22.27 4.14 5.48
C LEU A 226 23.24 5.01 6.28
N LYS A 227 22.71 5.71 7.27
CA LYS A 227 23.44 6.53 8.23
C LYS A 227 23.55 5.76 9.54
N GLU A 228 24.64 5.01 9.74
CA GLU A 228 24.77 4.12 10.90
C GLU A 228 24.63 4.83 12.26
N LYS A 229 25.04 6.10 12.35
CA LYS A 229 25.05 6.88 13.59
C LYS A 229 23.91 7.89 13.72
N ASP A 230 22.95 7.88 12.79
CA ASP A 230 21.87 8.87 12.74
C ASP A 230 20.53 8.25 12.34
N TRP A 231 19.47 9.04 12.34
CA TRP A 231 18.15 8.63 11.92
C TRP A 231 18.08 8.34 10.42
N ASN A 232 17.48 7.20 10.10
CA ASN A 232 17.25 6.71 8.77
C ASN A 232 15.75 6.67 8.50
N ARG A 233 15.30 7.28 7.41
CA ARG A 233 13.90 7.20 6.99
C ARG A 233 13.71 6.00 6.08
N MET A 234 12.82 5.10 6.48
CA MET A 234 12.38 3.95 5.69
C MET A 234 10.91 4.11 5.33
N ARG A 235 10.57 3.73 4.10
CA ARG A 235 9.18 3.49 3.71
C ARG A 235 9.03 2.06 3.23
N ILE A 236 7.97 1.39 3.66
CA ILE A 236 7.58 0.05 3.23
C ILE A 236 6.18 0.15 2.62
N ARG A 237 5.99 -0.38 1.41
CA ARG A 237 4.68 -0.55 0.79
C ARG A 237 4.40 -2.03 0.62
N ALA A 238 3.27 -2.50 1.15
CA ALA A 238 2.77 -3.84 0.97
C ALA A 238 1.39 -3.78 0.29
N VAL A 239 1.31 -4.23 -0.96
CA VAL A 239 0.08 -4.27 -1.76
C VAL A 239 -0.09 -5.66 -2.35
N GLY A 240 -1.14 -6.37 -1.97
CA GLY A 240 -1.29 -7.79 -2.24
C GLY A 240 -0.02 -8.56 -1.82
N PRO A 241 0.61 -9.34 -2.72
CA PRO A 241 1.86 -10.04 -2.44
C PRO A 241 3.13 -9.18 -2.64
N LYS A 242 3.00 -7.94 -3.12
CA LYS A 242 4.14 -7.10 -3.51
C LYS A 242 4.62 -6.25 -2.36
N TYR A 243 5.91 -6.37 -2.04
CA TYR A 243 6.64 -5.54 -1.09
C TYR A 243 7.59 -4.61 -1.85
N THR A 244 7.60 -3.34 -1.47
CA THR A 244 8.56 -2.37 -2.00
C THR A 244 9.09 -1.52 -0.85
N THR A 245 10.40 -1.28 -0.82
CA THR A 245 11.04 -0.49 0.24
C THR A 245 11.87 0.65 -0.32
N TRP A 246 11.83 1.77 0.40
CA TRP A 246 12.63 2.95 0.14
C TRP A 246 13.47 3.28 1.36
N LEU A 247 14.70 3.71 1.14
CA LEU A 247 15.60 4.22 2.16
C LEU A 247 16.03 5.63 1.76
N GLN A 248 15.88 6.61 2.65
CA GLN A 248 16.13 8.03 2.37
C GLN A 248 15.42 8.53 1.09
N GLY A 249 14.22 8.01 0.81
CA GLY A 249 13.41 8.38 -0.35
C GLY A 249 13.76 7.67 -1.66
N GLN A 250 14.87 6.92 -1.73
CA GLN A 250 15.24 6.13 -2.90
C GLN A 250 14.67 4.72 -2.81
N GLU A 251 14.06 4.20 -3.90
CA GLU A 251 13.64 2.80 -3.96
C GLU A 251 14.87 1.90 -3.97
N VAL A 252 14.90 0.93 -3.06
CA VAL A 252 16.06 0.05 -2.87
C VAL A 252 15.71 -1.42 -3.07
N MET A 253 14.46 -1.82 -2.90
CA MET A 253 14.02 -3.21 -3.07
C MET A 253 12.57 -3.29 -3.54
N ASN A 254 12.31 -4.27 -4.40
CA ASN A 254 10.99 -4.65 -4.88
C ASN A 254 10.93 -6.19 -4.95
N TYR A 255 9.91 -6.80 -4.36
CA TYR A 255 9.78 -8.25 -4.27
C TYR A 255 8.31 -8.67 -4.23
N GLU A 256 7.98 -9.81 -4.84
CA GLU A 256 6.67 -10.44 -4.73
C GLU A 256 6.78 -11.72 -3.87
N SER A 257 6.12 -11.72 -2.72
CA SER A 257 6.18 -12.82 -1.77
C SER A 257 5.05 -13.82 -1.98
N GLY A 258 5.41 -15.06 -2.34
CA GLY A 258 4.46 -16.17 -2.40
C GLY A 258 3.88 -16.61 -1.04
N SER A 259 4.44 -16.15 0.09
CA SER A 259 3.91 -16.42 1.44
C SER A 259 3.07 -15.27 1.99
N ALA A 260 2.95 -14.15 1.26
CA ALA A 260 2.20 -12.99 1.69
C ALA A 260 0.76 -13.37 2.08
N LYS A 261 0.27 -12.77 3.16
CA LYS A 261 -1.13 -12.88 3.57
C LYS A 261 -1.91 -11.66 3.08
N GLU A 262 -3.19 -11.85 2.79
CA GLU A 262 -4.08 -10.74 2.40
C GLU A 262 -4.17 -9.69 3.50
N LYS A 263 -4.25 -10.13 4.76
CA LYS A 263 -4.39 -9.27 5.93
C LYS A 263 -3.70 -9.90 7.15
N GLY A 264 -3.15 -9.06 8.02
CA GLY A 264 -2.57 -9.47 9.30
C GLY A 264 -1.86 -8.33 10.04
N PRO A 265 -1.25 -8.60 11.21
CA PRO A 265 -0.63 -7.56 12.03
C PRO A 265 0.73 -7.14 11.49
N ILE A 266 1.19 -5.96 11.93
CA ILE A 266 2.56 -5.48 11.69
C ILE A 266 3.35 -5.68 12.98
N GLY A 267 4.60 -6.13 12.87
CA GLY A 267 5.45 -6.44 14.03
C GLY A 267 6.78 -5.72 13.99
N ILE A 268 7.28 -5.27 15.14
CA ILE A 268 8.64 -4.76 15.30
C ILE A 268 9.45 -5.79 16.07
N GLN A 269 10.55 -6.26 15.48
CA GLN A 269 11.34 -7.36 16.04
C GLN A 269 12.46 -6.86 16.98
N LEU A 270 12.56 -7.52 18.13
CA LEU A 270 13.78 -7.62 18.94
C LEU A 270 14.36 -9.03 18.74
N HIS A 271 15.48 -9.15 18.04
CA HIS A 271 16.10 -10.45 17.85
C HIS A 271 16.79 -10.93 19.13
N GLY A 272 16.66 -12.23 19.43
CA GLY A 272 17.31 -12.86 20.58
C GLY A 272 18.81 -13.11 20.38
N ASN A 273 19.46 -13.64 21.42
CA ASN A 273 20.86 -14.10 21.44
C ASN A 273 21.90 -13.04 21.08
N ARG A 274 21.57 -11.75 21.20
CA ARG A 274 22.50 -10.63 21.00
C ARG A 274 22.13 -9.42 21.84
N ASP A 275 23.11 -8.55 22.03
CA ASP A 275 22.88 -7.22 22.59
C ASP A 275 22.62 -6.25 21.44
N MET A 276 21.42 -5.70 21.39
CA MET A 276 21.03 -4.69 20.42
C MET A 276 20.19 -3.60 21.10
N LYS A 277 20.42 -2.37 20.64
CA LYS A 277 19.62 -1.19 21.01
C LYS A 277 19.29 -0.44 19.73
N ILE A 278 18.01 -0.40 19.39
CA ILE A 278 17.49 0.33 18.22
C ILE A 278 16.32 1.22 18.64
N ASP A 279 16.25 2.39 18.05
CA ASP A 279 15.18 3.36 18.28
C ASP A 279 14.31 3.49 17.03
N PHE A 280 13.01 3.65 17.23
CA PHE A 280 12.05 3.99 16.17
C PHE A 280 11.27 5.25 16.52
N ARG A 281 10.96 6.09 15.52
CA ARG A 281 10.02 7.22 15.68
C ARG A 281 9.28 7.50 14.38
N LYS A 282 8.27 8.38 14.45
CA LYS A 282 7.44 8.76 13.30
C LYS A 282 6.91 7.55 12.52
N LEU A 283 6.47 6.52 13.24
CA LEU A 283 5.83 5.36 12.63
C LEU A 283 4.42 5.77 12.22
N THR A 284 4.21 6.01 10.93
CA THR A 284 2.92 6.42 10.37
C THR A 284 2.48 5.44 9.30
N LEU A 285 1.22 5.03 9.35
CA LEU A 285 0.66 4.04 8.45
C LEU A 285 -0.53 4.62 7.69
N ARG A 286 -0.51 4.41 6.36
CA ARG A 286 -1.60 4.70 5.45
C ARG A 286 -2.12 3.40 4.87
N GLU A 287 -3.39 3.11 5.10
CA GLU A 287 -4.11 2.03 4.42
C GLU A 287 -4.43 2.45 2.98
N LEU A 288 -4.31 1.52 2.03
CA LEU A 288 -4.43 1.75 0.59
C LEU A 288 -5.72 1.20 -0.03
#